data_AF-A0A3B1JMI3-F1
#
_entry.id   AF-A0A3B1JMI3-F1
#
_cell.length_a   1.000
_cell.length_b   1.000
_cell.length_c   1.000
_cell.angle_alpha   90.00
_cell.angle_beta   90.00
_cell.angle_gamma   90.00
#
_symmetry.space_group_name_H-M   'P 1'
#
loop_
_entity.id
_entity.type
_entity.pdbx_description
1 polymer ?
#
loop_
_entity_poly.entity_id
_entity_poly.type
_entity_poly.pdbx_seq_one_letter_code
_entity_poly.pdbx_strand_id
1 'polypeptide(L)' 'VDTYLCGSSLVDALYFVCGARGFFYVKRGIVDQCCHRPCSFSHLQNYCN' A
#
# COMPACT_ATOMS: atom_id res chain seq x y z
N VAL A 1 11.48 12.84 4.04
CA VAL A 1 11.41 12.06 2.78
C VAL A 1 10.02 11.48 2.73
N ASP A 2 9.09 12.20 2.12
CA ASP A 2 7.73 11.71 1.89
C ASP A 2 7.76 10.80 0.68
N THR A 3 7.76 9.49 0.94
CA THR A 3 7.82 8.46 -0.10
C THR A 3 6.50 8.50 -0.85
N TYR A 4 6.50 9.08 -2.06
CA TYR A 4 5.37 9.03 -2.98
C TYR A 4 5.10 7.56 -3.33
N LEU A 5 4.14 6.94 -2.65
CA LEU A 5 3.71 5.56 -2.85
C LEU A 5 2.77 5.47 -4.06
N CYS A 6 3.23 5.96 -5.22
CA CYS A 6 2.48 5.87 -6.46
C CYS A 6 3.03 4.70 -7.29
N GLY A 7 2.23 3.63 -7.42
CA GLY A 7 2.59 2.46 -8.25
C GLY A 7 3.42 1.40 -7.52
N SER A 8 4.62 1.10 -8.02
CA SER A 8 5.47 -0.03 -7.58
C SER A 8 5.77 0.00 -6.08
N SER A 9 6.05 1.18 -5.54
CA SER A 9 6.41 1.37 -4.13
C SER A 9 5.31 0.93 -3.15
N LEU A 10 4.03 0.95 -3.59
CA LEU A 10 2.90 0.55 -2.77
C LEU A 10 2.86 -0.97 -2.58
N VAL A 11 3.19 -1.73 -3.63
CA VAL A 11 3.24 -3.19 -3.57
C VAL A 11 4.37 -3.64 -2.66
N ASP A 12 5.53 -2.98 -2.74
CA ASP A 12 6.65 -3.24 -1.84
C ASP A 12 6.31 -2.92 -0.38
N ALA A 13 5.61 -1.80 -0.14
CA ALA A 13 5.14 -1.44 1.19
C ALA A 13 4.11 -2.44 1.74
N LEU A 14 3.17 -2.90 0.92
CA LEU A 14 2.21 -3.94 1.32
C LEU A 14 2.90 -5.27 1.59
N TYR A 15 3.91 -5.63 0.79
CA TYR A 15 4.71 -6.83 1.02
C TYR A 15 5.44 -6.76 2.36
N PHE A 16 6.02 -5.60 2.69
CA PHE A 16 6.68 -5.38 3.98
C PHE A 16 5.68 -5.42 5.16
N VAL A 17 4.52 -4.80 5.02
CA VAL A 17 3.51 -4.69 6.09
C VAL A 17 2.78 -6.00 6.33
N CYS A 18 2.32 -6.65 5.26
CA CYS A 18 1.49 -7.84 5.36
C CYS A 18 2.33 -9.12 5.45
N GLY A 19 3.55 -9.12 4.91
CA GLY A 19 4.50 -10.23 5.02
C GLY A 19 3.84 -11.59 4.74
N ALA A 20 3.85 -12.46 5.75
CA ALA A 20 3.29 -13.82 5.67
C ALA A 20 1.75 -13.87 5.59
N ARG A 21 1.02 -12.81 5.96
CA ARG A 21 -0.44 -12.74 5.84
C ARG A 21 -0.89 -12.62 4.38
N GLY A 22 -0.02 -12.08 3.53
CA GLY A 22 -0.37 -11.74 2.15
C GLY A 22 -1.37 -10.56 2.09
N PHE A 23 -1.62 -10.07 0.88
CA PHE A 23 -2.50 -8.93 0.65
C PHE A 23 -3.15 -9.03 -0.73
N PHE A 24 -4.34 -8.43 -0.86
CA PHE A 24 -5.01 -8.32 -2.16
C PHE A 24 -4.72 -6.96 -2.80
N TYR A 25 -3.88 -6.98 -3.84
CA TYR A 25 -3.55 -5.78 -4.59
C TYR A 25 -4.60 -5.45 -5.66
N VAL A 26 -5.60 -4.65 -5.30
CA VAL A 26 -6.58 -4.11 -6.27
C VAL A 26 -6.07 -2.77 -6.81
N LYS A 27 -5.36 -2.82 -7.95
CA LYS A 27 -4.69 -1.68 -8.61
C LYS A 27 -5.52 -0.40 -8.74
N ARG A 28 -6.84 -0.47 -8.79
CA ARG A 28 -7.70 0.70 -9.05
C ARG A 28 -8.04 1.54 -7.83
N GLY A 29 -8.15 0.95 -6.63
CA GLY A 29 -8.64 1.68 -5.45
C GLY A 29 -7.50 2.26 -4.60
N ILE A 30 -6.53 1.42 -4.27
CA ILE A 30 -5.47 1.78 -3.34
C ILE A 30 -4.44 2.73 -3.97
N VAL A 31 -4.19 2.61 -5.28
CA VAL A 31 -3.25 3.47 -5.99
C VAL A 31 -3.81 4.89 -6.10
N ASP A 32 -5.11 5.05 -6.38
CA ASP A 32 -5.74 6.37 -6.48
C ASP A 32 -5.74 7.09 -5.12
N GLN A 33 -6.03 6.36 -4.04
CA GLN A 33 -6.02 6.91 -2.67
C GLN A 33 -4.59 7.22 -2.17
N CYS A 34 -3.64 6.31 -2.37
CA CYS A 34 -2.29 6.41 -1.81
C CYS A 34 -1.30 7.21 -2.69
N CYS A 35 -1.61 7.42 -3.98
CA CYS A 35 -0.81 8.27 -4.87
C CYS A 35 -1.16 9.76 -4.72
N HIS A 36 -2.45 10.11 -4.55
CA HIS A 36 -2.89 11.49 -4.32
C HIS A 36 -2.77 11.93 -2.86
N ARG A 37 -2.81 10.99 -1.90
CA ARG A 37 -2.52 11.23 -0.48
C ARG A 37 -1.64 10.11 0.05
N PRO A 38 -0.43 10.39 0.58
CA PRO A 38 0.45 9.32 1.07
C PRO A 38 -0.25 8.52 2.17
N CYS A 39 -0.39 7.22 1.95
CA CYS A 39 -0.95 6.31 2.94
C CYS A 39 0.09 5.96 3.99
N SER A 40 -0.33 5.94 5.26
CA SER A 40 0.49 5.48 6.38
C SER A 40 0.52 3.95 6.44
N PHE A 41 1.54 3.38 7.07
CA PHE A 41 1.65 1.93 7.29
C PHE A 41 0.41 1.33 7.96
N SER A 42 -0.22 2.05 8.90
CA SER A 42 -1.47 1.62 9.54
C SER A 42 -2.63 1.51 8.56
N HIS A 43 -2.66 2.36 7.53
CA HIS A 43 -3.69 2.31 6.49
C HIS A 43 -3.47 1.11 5.56
N LEU A 44 -2.20 0.78 5.27
CA LEU A 44 -1.83 -0.38 4.48
C LEU A 44 -2.18 -1.71 5.16
N GLN A 45 -2.15 -1.77 6.50
CA GLN A 45 -2.56 -2.95 7.26
C GLN A 45 -4.01 -3.36 6.99
N ASN A 46 -4.89 -2.42 6.65
CA ASN A 46 -6.29 -2.70 6.32
C ASN A 46 -6.45 -3.45 4.98
N TYR A 47 -5.38 -3.57 4.18
CA TYR A 47 -5.37 -4.30 2.92
C TYR A 47 -4.67 -5.67 3.03
N CYS A 48 -4.18 -6.03 4.22
CA CYS A 48 -3.67 -7.37 4.49
C CYS A 48 -4.84 -8.37 4.63
N ASN A 49 -4.64 -9.62 4.22
CA ASN A 49 -5.58 -10.72 4.48
C ASN A 49 -5.61 -11.10 5.97
#